data_AF-A0A0A8ES06-F1
#
_entry.id   AF-A0A0A8ES06-F1
#
_cell.length_a   1.000
_cell.length_b   1.000
_cell.length_c   1.000
_cell.angle_alpha   90.00
_cell.angle_beta   90.00
_cell.angle_gamma   90.00
#
_symmetry.space_group_name_H-M   'P 1'
#
loop_
_entity.id
_entity.type
_entity.pdbx_description
1 polymer ?
#
loop_
_entity_poly.entity_id
_entity_poly.type
_entity_poly.pdbx_seq_one_letter_code
_entity_poly.pdbx_strand_id
1 'polypeptide(L)' 'MDMTQHQRFPTSTDLAPESAWTKSSYSSQNNGNCVEVADLAYTGHVGIRDSKDKQGPAIVVPKSAWSSFVGYVGA' A
#
# COMPACT_ATOMS: atom_id res chain seq x y z
N MET A 1 -28.95 -13.70 10.82
CA MET A 1 -28.66 -12.26 10.65
C MET A 1 -27.77 -11.87 11.81
N ASP A 2 -26.45 -11.87 11.60
CA ASP A 2 -25.50 -11.32 12.57
C ASP A 2 -24.80 -10.13 11.89
N MET A 3 -24.86 -8.96 12.51
CA MET A 3 -24.59 -7.66 11.88
C MET A 3 -23.18 -7.11 12.16
N THR A 4 -22.21 -7.99 12.45
CA THR A 4 -20.89 -7.59 12.98
C THR A 4 -19.74 -7.65 11.96
N GLN A 5 -20.00 -8.04 10.71
CA GLN A 5 -18.99 -8.05 9.63
C GLN A 5 -18.78 -6.66 8.97
N HIS A 6 -18.78 -5.59 9.77
CA HIS A 6 -18.42 -4.26 9.31
C HIS A 6 -16.93 -4.22 8.99
N GLN A 7 -16.60 -4.47 7.72
CA GLN A 7 -15.39 -4.08 6.99
C GLN A 7 -14.26 -3.48 7.86
N ARG A 8 -13.48 -4.33 8.53
CA ARG A 8 -12.15 -3.92 8.97
C ARG A 8 -11.29 -3.90 7.70
N PHE A 9 -11.01 -2.72 7.17
CA PHE A 9 -9.97 -2.59 6.15
C PHE A 9 -8.67 -3.17 6.76
N PRO A 10 -7.99 -4.10 6.07
CA PRO A 10 -6.75 -4.67 6.59
C PRO A 10 -5.74 -3.55 6.83
N THR A 11 -5.09 -3.56 7.99
CA THR A 11 -4.00 -2.62 8.27
C THR A 11 -2.78 -3.01 7.45
N SER A 12 -1.89 -2.05 7.20
CA SER A 12 -0.59 -2.30 6.56
C SER A 12 0.18 -3.46 7.21
N THR A 13 0.09 -3.61 8.54
CA THR A 13 0.74 -4.67 9.29
C THR A 13 0.08 -6.04 9.13
N ASP A 14 -1.21 -6.08 8.78
CA ASP A 14 -1.91 -7.34 8.44
C ASP A 14 -1.53 -7.82 7.03
N LEU A 15 -1.09 -6.91 6.15
CA LEU A 15 -0.81 -7.21 4.74
C LEU A 15 0.62 -7.69 4.50
N ALA A 16 1.61 -7.09 5.17
CA ALA A 16 3.03 -7.42 4.96
C ALA A 16 3.92 -6.98 6.13
N PRO A 17 5.05 -7.67 6.39
CA PRO A 17 6.03 -7.23 7.38
C PRO A 17 6.67 -5.90 6.97
N GLU A 18 7.18 -5.14 7.95
CA GLU A 18 7.81 -3.83 7.72
C GLU A 18 8.90 -3.85 6.64
N SER A 19 9.69 -4.93 6.57
CA SER A 19 10.78 -5.09 5.60
C SER A 19 10.32 -5.25 4.14
N ALA A 20 9.05 -5.54 3.90
CA ALA A 20 8.50 -5.66 2.54
C ALA A 20 8.11 -4.30 1.94
N TRP A 21 8.07 -3.24 2.75
CA TRP A 21 7.66 -1.90 2.32
C TRP A 21 8.84 -1.10 1.79
N THR A 22 8.74 -0.68 0.53
CA THR A 22 9.72 0.19 -0.14
C THR A 22 9.25 1.63 -0.09
N LYS A 23 10.04 2.50 0.54
CA LYS A 23 9.77 3.95 0.59
C LYS A 23 10.15 4.62 -0.72
N SER A 24 9.29 5.52 -1.20
CA SER A 24 9.60 6.34 -2.37
C SER A 24 10.79 7.27 -2.11
N SER A 25 11.68 7.41 -3.11
CA SER A 25 12.81 8.36 -3.07
C SER A 25 12.36 9.82 -3.03
N TYR A 26 11.13 10.11 -3.43
CA TYR A 26 10.51 11.44 -3.37
C TYR A 26 9.99 11.80 -1.97
N SER A 27 10.01 10.86 -1.02
CA SER A 27 9.56 11.05 0.36
C SER A 27 10.67 11.65 1.23
N SER A 28 11.11 12.87 0.90
CA SER A 28 12.04 13.66 1.73
C SER A 28 11.30 14.46 2.82
N GLN A 29 12.00 14.84 3.89
CA GLN A 29 11.42 15.50 5.08
C GLN A 29 10.71 16.82 4.78
N ASN A 30 10.99 17.47 3.65
CA ASN A 30 10.45 18.80 3.32
C ASN A 30 9.22 18.79 2.40
N ASN A 31 8.80 17.64 1.84
CA ASN A 31 7.79 17.62 0.77
C ASN A 31 6.50 16.84 1.07
N GLY A 32 6.23 16.49 2.33
CA GLY A 32 4.87 16.16 2.81
C GLY A 32 4.24 14.84 2.34
N ASN A 33 4.59 14.36 1.14
CA ASN A 33 3.99 13.21 0.47
C ASN A 33 4.85 11.96 0.68
N CYS A 34 4.55 11.22 1.74
CA CYS A 34 5.30 10.02 2.13
C CYS A 34 4.52 8.76 1.78
N VAL A 35 4.96 8.03 0.75
CA VAL A 35 4.30 6.79 0.30
C VAL A 35 5.29 5.63 0.32
N GLU A 36 4.79 4.47 0.76
CA GLU A 36 5.48 3.19 0.73
C GLU A 36 4.65 2.15 -0.03
N VAL A 37 5.31 1.28 -0.77
CA VAL A 37 4.67 0.20 -1.55
C VAL A 37 5.22 -1.17 -1.19
N ALA A 38 4.39 -2.21 -1.21
CA ALA A 38 4.80 -3.59 -0.98
C ALA A 38 4.24 -4.53 -2.06
N ASP A 39 5.07 -5.45 -2.57
CA ASP A 39 4.63 -6.54 -3.45
C ASP A 39 3.98 -7.64 -2.58
N LEU A 40 2.66 -7.76 -2.64
CA LEU A 40 1.90 -8.78 -1.92
C LEU A 40 1.83 -10.06 -2.78
N ALA A 41 2.98 -10.64 -3.06
CA ALA A 41 3.14 -11.70 -4.06
C ALA A 41 2.21 -12.92 -3.83
N TYR A 42 1.91 -13.24 -2.56
CA TYR A 42 1.02 -14.34 -2.18
C TYR A 42 -0.44 -14.13 -2.61
N THR A 43 -0.87 -12.90 -2.84
CA THR A 43 -2.22 -12.55 -3.33
C THR A 43 -2.23 -11.98 -4.73
N GLY A 44 -1.06 -11.68 -5.33
CA GLY A 44 -0.98 -11.03 -6.64
C GLY A 44 -1.37 -9.55 -6.63
N HIS A 45 -1.19 -8.87 -5.49
CA HIS A 45 -1.56 -7.46 -5.29
C HIS A 45 -0.35 -6.58 -4.95
N VAL A 46 -0.56 -5.28 -4.98
CA VAL A 46 0.36 -4.26 -4.46
C VAL A 46 -0.35 -3.51 -3.34
N GLY A 47 0.30 -3.43 -2.18
CA GLY A 47 -0.12 -2.59 -1.06
C GLY A 47 0.53 -1.20 -1.15
N ILE A 48 -0.23 -0.16 -0.83
CA ILE A 48 0.22 1.23 -0.80
C ILE A 48 -0.20 1.84 0.54
N ARG A 49 0.75 2.37 1.32
CA ARG A 49 0.48 2.98 2.63
C ARG A 49 1.13 4.36 2.78
N ASP A 50 0.64 5.12 3.74
CA ASP A 50 1.31 6.34 4.21
C ASP A 50 2.53 5.95 5.07
N SER A 51 3.72 6.45 4.71
CA SER A 51 4.93 6.15 5.51
C SER A 51 4.90 6.77 6.90
N LYS A 52 4.03 7.75 7.15
CA LYS A 52 3.83 8.39 8.46
C LYS A 52 2.86 7.62 9.35
N ASP A 53 1.96 6.84 8.75
CA ASP A 53 1.02 5.97 9.46
C ASP A 53 1.23 4.50 9.08
N LYS A 54 2.34 3.94 9.56
CA LYS A 54 2.77 2.58 9.22
C LYS A 54 1.87 1.47 9.74
N GLN A 55 0.91 1.78 10.62
CA GLN A 55 -0.06 0.83 11.18
C GLN A 55 -1.49 1.11 10.67
N GLY A 56 -1.67 2.17 9.90
CA GLY A 56 -2.95 2.56 9.33
C GLY A 56 -3.43 1.64 8.21
N PRO A 57 -4.59 1.96 7.62
CA PRO A 57 -5.08 1.27 6.43
C PRO A 57 -4.12 1.41 5.25
N ALA A 58 -4.07 0.38 4.40
CA ALA A 58 -3.38 0.45 3.11
C ALA A 58 -4.38 0.27 1.96
N ILE A 59 -4.11 0.94 0.84
CA ILE A 59 -4.79 0.68 -0.42
C ILE A 59 -4.19 -0.58 -1.03
N VAL A 60 -5.04 -1.49 -1.50
CA VAL A 60 -4.62 -2.74 -2.13
C VAL A 60 -5.19 -2.79 -3.55
N VAL A 61 -4.31 -2.95 -4.54
CA VAL A 61 -4.68 -3.02 -5.95
C VAL A 61 -4.10 -4.26 -6.62
N PRO A 62 -4.73 -4.81 -7.66
CA PRO A 62 -4.12 -5.87 -8.46
C PRO A 62 -2.77 -5.43 -9.03
N LYS A 63 -1.81 -6.34 -9.06
CA LYS A 63 -0.47 -6.06 -9.61
C LYS A 63 -0.51 -5.55 -11.06
N SER A 64 -1.43 -6.07 -11.87
CA SER A 64 -1.65 -5.62 -13.25
C SER A 64 -2.10 -4.15 -13.33
N ALA A 65 -3.03 -3.73 -12.46
CA ALA A 65 -3.52 -2.36 -12.42
C ALA A 65 -2.40 -1.40 -11.99
N TRP A 66 -1.58 -1.80 -11.00
CA TRP A 66 -0.40 -1.03 -10.60
C TRP A 66 0.60 -0.88 -11.75
N SER A 67 0.91 -1.95 -12.47
CA SER A 67 1.81 -1.92 -13.64
C SER A 67 1.28 -1.01 -14.75
N SER A 68 -0.02 -1.07 -15.07
CA SER A 68 -0.65 -0.17 -16.05
C SER A 68 -0.59 1.29 -15.61
N PHE A 69 -0.86 1.57 -14.33
CA PHE A 69 -0.77 2.93 -13.78
C PHE A 69 0.64 3.50 -13.88
N VAL A 70 1.65 2.76 -13.40
CA VAL A 70 3.06 3.19 -13.47
C VAL A 70 3.51 3.40 -14.91
N GLY A 71 3.14 2.49 -15.81
CA GLY A 71 3.44 2.63 -17.25
C GLY A 71 2.80 3.86 -17.89
N TYR A 72 1.60 4.25 -17.43
CA TYR A 72 0.92 5.46 -17.92
C TYR A 72 1.55 6.75 -17.38
N VAL A 73 1.89 6.82 -16.09
CA VAL A 73 2.44 8.04 -15.47
C VAL A 73 3.94 8.23 -15.69
N GLY A 74 4.67 7.17 -16.02
CA GLY A 74 6.10 7.19 -16.29
C GLY A 74 6.47 7.43 -17.75
N ALA A 75 5.49 7.51 -18.64
CA ALA A 75 5.63 7.93 -20.04
C ALA A 75 5.60 9.47 -20.14
#